data_AF-A0A7C6JCM5-F1
#
_entry.id   AF-A0A7C6JCM5-F1
#
_cell.length_a   1.000
_cell.length_b   1.000
_cell.length_c   1.000
_cell.angle_alpha   90.00
_cell.angle_beta   90.00
_cell.angle_gamma   90.00
#
_symmetry.space_group_name_H-M   'P 1'
#
loop_
_entity.id
_entity.type
_entity.pdbx_description
1 polymer ?
#
loop_
_entity_poly.entity_id
_entity_poly.type
_entity_poly.pdbx_seq_one_letter_code
_entity_poly.pdbx_strand_id
1 'polypeptide(L)'
;MSLMSHQQRVLENRLRLLFDELDNHLEDKFKGIYNLHPNRPPRGKAARVAYDGLFSTGTKFTLGIGSEYGRGYLVDVEVSTLEKVDPEMRSAIDQAAFDFLKENLPKHFPKRDLKVVKDGQLYKIIGDFSLSIID
;
A
#
# COMPACT_ATOMS: atom_id res chain seq x y z
N MET A 1 -19.50 -7.66 -16.07
CA MET A 1 -18.09 -7.19 -16.11
C MET A 1 -18.12 -5.69 -16.29
N SER A 2 -17.73 -4.91 -15.28
CA SER A 2 -17.63 -3.45 -15.42
C SER A 2 -16.51 -3.12 -16.40
N LEU A 3 -16.82 -2.41 -17.49
CA LEU A 3 -15.82 -1.90 -18.43
C LEU A 3 -15.04 -0.77 -17.73
N MET A 4 -13.97 -1.12 -17.02
CA MET A 4 -13.04 -0.14 -16.47
C MET A 4 -12.50 0.74 -17.61
N SER A 5 -12.55 2.06 -17.42
CA SER A 5 -12.00 2.99 -18.40
C SER A 5 -10.49 2.78 -18.57
N HIS A 6 -9.94 3.16 -19.72
CA HIS A 6 -8.49 3.09 -19.95
C HIS A 6 -7.71 3.88 -18.88
N GLN A 7 -8.19 5.09 -18.56
CA GLN A 7 -7.63 5.97 -17.53
C GLN A 7 -7.60 5.30 -16.16
N GLN A 8 -8.69 4.62 -15.77
CA GLN A 8 -8.77 3.90 -14.51
C GLN A 8 -7.72 2.77 -14.44
N ARG A 9 -7.57 2.00 -15.51
CA ARG A 9 -6.54 0.94 -15.57
C ARG A 9 -5.13 1.48 -15.45
N VAL A 10 -4.83 2.64 -16.06
CA VAL A 10 -3.51 3.28 -15.94
C VAL A 10 -3.23 3.69 -14.49
N LEU A 11 -4.19 4.35 -13.84
CA LEU A 11 -4.09 4.76 -12.44
C LEU A 11 -3.90 3.54 -11.52
N GLU A 12 -4.75 2.52 -11.67
CA GLU A 12 -4.70 1.29 -10.86
C GLU A 12 -3.39 0.52 -11.08
N ASN A 13 -2.90 0.42 -12.31
CA ASN A 13 -1.62 -0.23 -12.59
C ASN A 13 -0.46 0.53 -11.95
N ARG A 14 -0.50 1.86 -11.94
CA ARG A 14 0.58 2.66 -11.34
C ARG A 14 0.57 2.59 -9.82
N LEU A 15 -0.63 2.65 -9.21
CA LEU A 15 -0.78 2.37 -7.77
C LEU A 15 -0.27 0.95 -7.46
N ARG A 16 -0.67 -0.04 -8.26
CA ARG A 16 -0.20 -1.42 -8.08
C ARG A 16 1.32 -1.51 -8.08
N LEU A 17 2.01 -0.86 -9.02
CA LEU A 17 3.47 -0.87 -9.06
C LEU A 17 4.09 -0.23 -7.82
N LEU A 18 3.57 0.91 -7.36
CA LEU A 18 4.03 1.54 -6.12
C LEU A 18 3.88 0.61 -4.89
N PHE A 19 2.78 -0.15 -4.83
CA PHE A 19 2.55 -1.10 -3.73
C PHE A 19 3.37 -2.38 -3.88
N ASP A 20 3.58 -2.88 -5.09
CA ASP A 20 4.53 -3.98 -5.34
C ASP A 20 5.96 -3.55 -4.91
N GLU A 21 6.36 -2.29 -5.09
CA GLU A 21 7.64 -1.73 -4.60
C GLU A 21 7.66 -1.59 -3.07
N LEU A 22 6.59 -1.10 -2.46
CA LEU A 22 6.46 -1.01 -0.99
C LEU A 22 6.59 -2.39 -0.34
N ASP A 23 5.91 -3.39 -0.89
CA ASP A 23 5.94 -4.76 -0.38
C ASP A 23 7.38 -5.29 -0.36
N ASN A 24 8.08 -5.18 -1.49
CA ASN A 24 9.49 -5.54 -1.60
C ASN A 24 10.38 -4.78 -0.61
N HIS A 25 10.13 -3.49 -0.40
CA HIS A 25 10.87 -2.68 0.57
C HIS A 25 10.69 -3.21 2.01
N LEU A 26 9.46 -3.56 2.40
CA LEU A 26 9.18 -4.11 3.72
C LEU A 26 9.79 -5.51 3.88
N GLU A 27 9.69 -6.36 2.86
CA GLU A 27 10.34 -7.67 2.81
C GLU A 27 11.85 -7.58 3.05
N ASP A 28 12.52 -6.64 2.39
CA ASP A 28 13.96 -6.44 2.53
C ASP A 28 14.32 -5.91 3.93
N LYS A 29 13.53 -4.96 4.44
CA LYS A 29 13.78 -4.30 5.73
C LYS A 29 13.53 -5.20 6.94
N PHE A 30 12.52 -6.06 6.85
CA PHE A 30 12.04 -6.90 7.95
C PHE A 30 12.27 -8.39 7.68
N LYS A 31 13.22 -8.74 6.84
CA LYS A 31 13.50 -10.13 6.48
C LYS A 31 13.77 -10.99 7.72
N GLY A 32 13.01 -12.06 7.86
CA GLY A 32 13.23 -13.09 8.90
C GLY A 32 12.79 -12.68 10.31
N ILE A 33 12.03 -11.59 10.47
CA ILE A 33 11.52 -11.19 11.78
C ILE A 33 10.40 -12.11 12.29
N TYR A 34 9.65 -12.73 11.37
CA TYR A 34 8.55 -13.64 11.65
C TYR A 34 8.61 -14.81 10.69
N ASN A 35 8.10 -15.95 11.14
CA ASN A 35 7.84 -17.10 10.29
C ASN A 35 6.66 -16.80 9.37
N LEU A 36 6.81 -17.25 8.14
CA LEU A 36 5.78 -17.15 7.13
C LEU A 36 4.59 -18.05 7.48
N HIS A 37 3.37 -17.57 7.25
CA HIS A 37 2.17 -18.38 7.40
C HIS A 37 2.27 -19.66 6.54
N PRO A 38 1.90 -20.86 7.04
CA PRO A 38 2.11 -22.13 6.31
C PRO A 38 1.48 -22.19 4.90
N ASN A 39 0.31 -21.58 4.73
CA ASN A 39 -0.39 -21.51 3.43
C ASN A 39 0.10 -20.37 2.51
N ARG A 40 1.13 -19.62 2.91
CA ARG A 40 1.65 -18.48 2.16
C ARG A 40 2.90 -18.90 1.39
N PRO A 41 2.97 -18.72 0.06
CA PRO A 41 4.17 -19.01 -0.70
C PRO A 41 5.36 -18.11 -0.29
N PRO A 42 6.60 -18.62 -0.32
CA PRO A 42 7.79 -17.78 -0.16
C PRO A 42 7.87 -16.67 -1.20
N ARG A 43 8.54 -15.55 -0.87
CA ARG A 43 8.71 -14.41 -1.78
C ARG A 43 9.19 -14.83 -3.18
N GLY A 44 8.55 -14.29 -4.22
CA GLY A 44 8.84 -14.58 -5.62
C GLY A 44 8.30 -15.91 -6.14
N LYS A 45 7.33 -16.52 -5.44
CA LYS A 45 6.68 -17.79 -5.84
C LYS A 45 5.26 -17.60 -6.36
N ALA A 46 4.64 -16.45 -6.14
CA ALA A 46 3.34 -16.11 -6.69
C ALA A 46 3.48 -15.26 -7.96
N ALA A 47 2.40 -15.20 -8.75
CA ALA A 47 2.33 -14.33 -9.92
C ALA A 47 2.26 -12.83 -9.55
N ARG A 48 1.98 -12.51 -8.29
CA ARG A 48 1.92 -11.13 -7.76
C ARG A 48 2.59 -11.08 -6.39
N VAL A 49 3.31 -9.98 -6.16
CA VAL A 49 4.06 -9.73 -4.92
C VAL A 49 3.14 -9.78 -3.70
N ALA A 50 1.96 -9.15 -3.78
CA ALA A 50 0.96 -9.19 -2.70
C ALA A 50 0.42 -10.59 -2.33
N TYR A 51 0.77 -11.66 -3.07
CA TYR A 51 0.34 -13.04 -2.80
C TYR A 51 1.45 -13.97 -2.33
N ASP A 52 2.69 -13.49 -2.21
CA ASP A 52 3.79 -14.23 -1.59
C ASP A 52 4.53 -13.39 -0.56
N GLY A 53 5.51 -13.99 0.12
CA GLY A 53 6.25 -13.29 1.16
C GLY A 53 5.44 -13.05 2.44
N LEU A 54 6.14 -12.49 3.42
CA LEU A 54 5.63 -12.09 4.72
C LEU A 54 4.64 -10.91 4.61
N PHE A 55 4.82 -9.99 3.67
CA PHE A 55 3.96 -8.83 3.53
C PHE A 55 2.92 -9.00 2.43
N SER A 56 1.82 -8.27 2.58
CA SER A 56 0.83 -8.03 1.55
C SER A 56 0.40 -6.58 1.67
N THR A 57 0.71 -5.78 0.67
CA THR A 57 0.41 -4.34 0.69
C THR A 57 -0.59 -3.93 -0.38
N GLY A 58 -1.38 -2.91 -0.07
CA GLY A 58 -2.36 -2.37 -1.00
C GLY A 58 -3.11 -1.16 -0.48
N THR A 59 -4.22 -0.87 -1.14
CA THR A 59 -5.10 0.24 -0.75
C THR A 59 -6.57 -0.15 -0.73
N LYS A 60 -7.33 0.48 0.17
CA LYS A 60 -8.79 0.38 0.23
C LYS A 60 -9.41 1.77 0.14
N PHE A 61 -10.29 1.98 -0.84
CA PHE A 61 -11.02 3.25 -0.96
C PHE A 61 -11.93 3.46 0.26
N THR A 62 -11.95 4.69 0.76
CA THR A 62 -12.85 5.15 1.82
C THR A 62 -13.51 6.47 1.45
N LEU A 63 -14.78 6.61 1.81
CA LEU A 63 -15.49 7.89 1.74
C LEU A 63 -15.01 8.88 2.81
N GLY A 64 -14.33 8.40 3.85
CA GLY A 64 -13.77 9.25 4.91
C GLY A 64 -14.81 9.83 5.88
N ILE A 65 -15.91 9.11 6.13
CA ILE A 65 -16.88 9.51 7.16
C ILE A 65 -16.16 9.49 8.52
N GLY A 66 -16.09 10.64 9.19
CA GLY A 66 -15.37 10.80 10.47
C GLY A 66 -13.86 11.02 10.34
N SER A 67 -13.34 11.19 9.12
CA SER A 67 -11.93 11.50 8.87
C SER A 67 -11.65 13.00 8.90
N GLU A 68 -10.46 13.39 9.37
CA GLU A 68 -9.95 14.77 9.26
C GLU A 68 -9.77 15.22 7.80
N TYR A 69 -9.38 14.30 6.90
CA TYR A 69 -9.04 14.63 5.50
C TYR A 69 -10.09 14.16 4.48
N GLY A 70 -11.21 13.58 4.94
CA GLY A 70 -12.28 13.08 4.06
C GLY A 70 -11.88 11.87 3.20
N ARG A 71 -12.39 11.78 1.98
CA ARG A 71 -12.20 10.61 1.10
C ARG A 71 -10.74 10.35 0.73
N GLY A 72 -10.41 9.09 0.45
CA GLY A 72 -9.08 8.71 -0.01
C GLY A 72 -8.91 7.20 -0.09
N TYR A 73 -7.66 6.78 -0.14
CA TYR A 73 -7.28 5.38 -0.17
C TYR A 73 -6.51 5.06 1.11
N LEU A 74 -7.13 4.31 2.03
CA LEU A 74 -6.43 3.78 3.20
C LEU A 74 -5.31 2.88 2.72
N VAL A 75 -4.14 2.99 3.35
CA VAL A 75 -3.05 2.06 3.10
C VAL A 75 -3.25 0.82 3.95
N ASP A 76 -3.18 -0.34 3.32
CA ASP A 76 -3.31 -1.65 3.95
C ASP A 76 -1.97 -2.37 3.91
N VAL A 77 -1.43 -2.71 5.08
CA VAL A 77 -0.21 -3.51 5.24
C VAL A 77 -0.54 -4.66 6.16
N GLU A 78 -0.59 -5.85 5.57
CA GLU A 78 -0.83 -7.12 6.25
C GLU A 78 0.50 -7.86 6.43
N VAL A 79 0.64 -8.53 7.58
CA VAL A 79 1.77 -9.40 7.91
C VAL A 79 1.25 -10.84 7.92
N SER A 80 1.60 -11.61 6.89
CA SER A 80 1.18 -13.00 6.64
C SER A 80 1.92 -13.98 7.56
N THR A 81 1.60 -13.94 8.85
CA THR A 81 2.15 -14.84 9.88
C THR A 81 1.06 -15.33 10.83
N LEU A 82 1.32 -16.47 11.50
CA LEU A 82 0.51 -16.95 12.62
C LEU A 82 1.03 -16.41 13.97
N GLU A 83 2.20 -15.79 13.98
CA GLU A 83 2.77 -15.20 15.17
C GLU A 83 2.03 -13.94 15.58
N LYS A 84 2.02 -13.66 16.88
CA LYS A 84 1.50 -12.39 17.37
C LYS A 84 2.50 -11.28 17.03
N VAL A 85 2.11 -10.38 16.13
CA VAL A 85 2.88 -9.17 15.82
C VAL A 85 2.82 -8.23 17.01
N ASP A 86 3.99 -7.90 17.58
CA ASP A 86 4.09 -7.00 18.72
C ASP A 86 3.69 -5.56 18.31
N PRO A 87 3.00 -4.78 19.16
CA PRO A 87 2.61 -3.39 18.83
C PRO A 87 3.76 -2.47 18.44
N GLU A 88 4.96 -2.64 19.02
CA GLU A 88 6.14 -1.84 18.66
C GLU A 88 6.60 -2.18 17.24
N MET A 89 6.65 -3.47 16.92
CA MET A 89 6.99 -3.94 15.57
C MET A 89 5.93 -3.53 14.54
N ARG A 90 4.65 -3.60 14.90
CA ARG A 90 3.57 -3.09 14.05
C ARG A 90 3.77 -1.61 13.74
N SER A 91 4.06 -0.81 14.76
CA SER A 91 4.33 0.63 14.61
C SER A 91 5.56 0.89 13.74
N ALA A 92 6.61 0.08 13.86
CA ALA A 92 7.81 0.18 13.03
C ALA A 92 7.53 -0.15 11.56
N ILE A 93 6.71 -1.17 11.28
CA ILE A 93 6.26 -1.53 9.93
C ILE A 93 5.42 -0.41 9.33
N ASP A 94 4.41 0.09 10.06
CA ASP A 94 3.53 1.15 9.59
C ASP A 94 4.30 2.46 9.34
N GLN A 95 5.28 2.79 10.19
CA GLN A 95 6.15 3.96 9.98
C GLN A 95 7.06 3.78 8.76
N ALA A 96 7.65 2.59 8.55
CA ALA A 96 8.45 2.30 7.37
C ALA A 96 7.63 2.43 6.08
N ALA A 97 6.40 1.92 6.08
CA ALA A 97 5.49 2.04 4.94
C ALA A 97 5.08 3.49 4.67
N PHE A 98 4.78 4.25 5.73
CA PHE A 98 4.47 5.67 5.62
C PHE A 98 5.63 6.46 5.00
N ASP A 99 6.85 6.26 5.49
CA ASP A 99 8.03 6.98 5.00
C ASP A 99 8.33 6.62 3.54
N PHE A 100 8.25 5.33 3.19
CA PHE A 100 8.42 4.86 1.83
C PHE A 100 7.41 5.50 0.88
N LEU A 101 6.11 5.49 1.23
CA LEU A 101 5.07 6.06 0.38
C LEU A 101 5.19 7.58 0.30
N LYS A 102 5.53 8.26 1.39
CA LYS A 102 5.75 9.71 1.40
C LYS A 102 6.84 10.13 0.42
N GLU A 103 7.91 9.33 0.30
CA GLU A 103 9.00 9.59 -0.63
C GLU A 103 8.68 9.19 -2.09
N ASN A 104 8.03 8.05 -2.29
CA ASN A 104 7.89 7.45 -3.63
C ASN A 104 6.57 7.78 -4.33
N LEU A 105 5.52 8.12 -3.59
CA LEU A 105 4.23 8.50 -4.19
C LEU A 105 4.35 9.67 -5.19
N PRO A 106 5.07 10.78 -4.90
CA PRO A 106 5.25 11.86 -5.88
C PRO A 106 6.08 11.45 -7.10
N LYS A 107 7.00 10.48 -6.96
CA LYS A 107 7.79 9.96 -8.07
C LYS A 107 6.93 9.16 -9.05
N HIS A 108 5.97 8.40 -8.51
CA HIS A 108 4.98 7.67 -9.31
C HIS A 108 3.90 8.59 -9.89
N PHE A 109 3.56 9.69 -9.21
CA PHE A 109 2.49 10.59 -9.64
C PHE A 109 2.96 12.06 -9.71
N PRO A 110 3.94 12.38 -10.57
CA PRO A 110 4.58 13.71 -10.56
C PRO A 110 3.65 14.85 -10.99
N LYS A 111 2.57 14.53 -11.72
CA LYS A 111 1.59 15.50 -12.24
C LYS A 111 0.29 15.54 -11.44
N ARG A 112 0.21 14.80 -10.34
CA ARG A 112 -0.97 14.78 -9.47
C ARG A 112 -0.57 15.25 -8.08
N ASP A 113 -1.42 16.08 -7.48
CA ASP A 113 -1.27 16.42 -6.07
C ASP A 113 -1.80 15.26 -5.23
N LEU A 114 -0.98 14.22 -5.06
CA LEU A 114 -1.25 13.09 -4.16
C LEU A 114 -0.31 13.14 -2.96
N LYS A 115 -0.85 12.91 -1.77
CA LYS A 115 -0.11 12.98 -0.50
C LYS A 115 -0.51 11.83 0.41
N VAL A 116 0.47 11.32 1.16
CA VAL A 116 0.22 10.39 2.26
C VAL A 116 0.05 11.20 3.54
N VAL A 117 -1.04 10.98 4.26
CA VAL A 117 -1.34 11.64 5.54
C VAL A 117 -1.62 10.60 6.61
N LYS A 118 -1.28 10.92 7.86
CA LYS A 118 -1.77 10.19 9.04
C LYS A 118 -3.18 10.65 9.34
N ASP A 119 -4.09 9.72 9.59
CA ASP A 119 -5.51 9.94 9.84
C ASP A 119 -5.92 9.05 11.02
N GLY A 120 -5.77 9.59 12.23
CA GLY A 120 -5.83 8.81 13.47
C GLY A 120 -4.68 7.81 13.58
N GLN A 121 -5.02 6.54 13.83
CA GLN A 121 -4.05 5.43 13.87
C GLN A 121 -3.72 4.86 12.49
N LEU A 122 -4.45 5.30 11.46
CA LEU A 122 -4.27 4.84 10.09
C LEU A 122 -3.49 5.89 9.30
N TYR A 123 -3.08 5.53 8.10
CA TYR A 123 -2.56 6.46 7.12
C TYR A 123 -3.20 6.17 5.77
N LYS A 124 -3.30 7.22 4.96
CA LYS A 124 -4.03 7.16 3.70
C LYS A 124 -3.44 8.08 2.67
N ILE A 125 -3.72 7.76 1.41
CA ILE A 125 -3.42 8.59 0.26
C ILE A 125 -4.63 9.47 0.00
N ILE A 126 -4.41 10.78 -0.05
CA ILE A 126 -5.41 11.79 -0.40
C ILE A 126 -4.96 12.59 -1.63
N GLY A 127 -5.89 13.31 -2.24
CA GLY A 127 -5.61 14.25 -3.31
C GLY A 127 -6.37 13.96 -4.60
N ASP A 128 -5.75 14.27 -5.73
CA ASP A 128 -6.37 14.16 -7.05
C ASP A 128 -6.35 12.73 -7.64
N PHE A 129 -7.43 12.01 -7.37
CA PHE A 129 -7.72 10.71 -8.00
C PHE A 129 -8.58 10.83 -9.26
N SER A 130 -8.73 12.02 -9.84
CA SER A 130 -9.53 12.19 -11.06
C SER A 130 -8.96 11.35 -12.21
N LEU A 131 -9.84 10.87 -13.08
CA LEU A 131 -9.47 10.10 -14.27
C LEU A 131 -9.18 11.00 -15.48
N SER A 132 -9.04 12.30 -15.24
CA SER A 132 -8.71 13.31 -16.24
C SER A 132 -7.35 12.97 -16.87
N ILE A 133 -7.22 13.18 -18.17
CA ILE A 133 -5.92 13.14 -18.84
C ILE A 133 -5.09 14.28 -18.25
N ILE A 134 -3.98 13.93 -17.63
CA ILE A 134 -2.98 14.90 -17.19
C ILE A 134 -1.75 14.58 -18.03
N ASP A 135 -1.64 15.26 -19.18
CA ASP A 135 -0.56 15.10 -20.16
C ASP A 135 0.81 15.34 -19.56
#